data_AF-A0A8X7SDP0-F1
#
_entry.id   AF-A0A8X7SDP0-F1
#
_cell.length_a   1.000
_cell.length_b   1.000
_cell.length_c   1.000
_cell.angle_alpha   90.00
_cell.angle_beta   90.00
_cell.angle_gamma   90.00
#
_symmetry.space_group_name_H-M   'P 1'
#
loop_
_entity.id
_entity.type
_entity.pdbx_description
1 polymer ?
#
loop_
_entity_poly.entity_id
_entity_poly.type
_entity_poly.pdbx_seq_one_letter_code
_entity_poly.pdbx_strand_id
1 'polypeptide(L)'
;MKSKKNGGLGINDLSTWNIYWCLRLIWLLFFQSGSLWVAWFRNEVLDGSLSNYWTVKTSPKFSWLANKLIKLREVVFTSIKMRVGNGRSCRFWIDNWSPFGSLERYLLRGSSERSGISQSATLSELCVVGRWALSPCKIR
;
A
#
# COMPACT_ATOMS: atom_id res chain seq x y z
N MET A 1 5.75 -32.82 -39.78
CA MET A 1 6.44 -33.08 -38.49
C MET A 1 6.00 -32.04 -37.47
N LYS A 2 5.30 -32.45 -36.40
CA LYS A 2 4.78 -31.56 -35.35
C LYS A 2 5.93 -31.13 -34.43
N SER A 3 6.09 -29.83 -34.21
CA SER A 3 7.03 -29.28 -33.23
C SER A 3 6.53 -29.54 -31.81
N LYS A 4 7.45 -29.95 -30.94
CA LYS A 4 7.22 -30.29 -29.52
C LYS A 4 6.64 -29.09 -28.76
N LYS A 5 5.33 -29.10 -28.53
CA LYS A 5 4.72 -28.51 -27.33
C LYS A 5 4.92 -29.50 -26.19
N ASN A 6 5.11 -28.98 -24.97
CA ASN A 6 5.08 -29.67 -23.67
C ASN A 6 6.46 -29.84 -23.02
N GLY A 7 6.91 -28.77 -22.35
CA GLY A 7 8.05 -28.78 -21.44
C GLY A 7 7.98 -27.66 -20.39
N GLY A 8 6.78 -27.22 -19.97
CA GLY A 8 6.61 -25.97 -19.21
C GLY A 8 5.54 -25.97 -18.11
N LEU A 9 5.24 -27.12 -17.49
CA LEU A 9 4.13 -27.25 -16.54
C LEU A 9 4.52 -27.07 -15.06
N GLY A 10 5.78 -27.29 -14.66
CA GLY A 10 6.18 -27.22 -13.23
C GLY A 10 6.60 -25.83 -12.73
N ILE A 11 7.25 -25.02 -13.57
CA ILE A 11 7.88 -23.75 -13.13
C ILE A 11 6.85 -22.62 -13.02
N ASN A 12 5.88 -22.58 -13.95
CA ASN A 12 4.81 -21.57 -13.93
C ASN A 12 3.87 -21.77 -12.73
N ASP A 13 3.58 -23.02 -12.37
CA ASP A 13 2.73 -23.33 -11.22
C ASP A 13 3.39 -22.90 -9.90
N LEU A 14 4.67 -23.25 -9.70
CA LEU A 14 5.43 -22.80 -8.53
C LEU A 14 5.52 -21.26 -8.42
N SER A 15 5.67 -20.57 -9.55
CA SER A 15 5.68 -19.11 -9.57
C SER A 15 4.33 -18.52 -9.13
N THR A 16 3.22 -19.11 -9.57
CA THR A 16 1.85 -18.73 -9.24
C THR A 16 1.55 -19.00 -7.77
N TRP A 17 1.90 -20.19 -7.28
CA TRP A 17 1.79 -20.56 -5.87
C TRP A 17 2.55 -19.60 -4.97
N ASN A 18 3.77 -19.23 -5.37
CA ASN A 18 4.60 -18.29 -4.60
C ASN A 18 3.95 -16.89 -4.51
N ILE A 19 3.28 -16.44 -5.57
CA ILE A 19 2.49 -15.19 -5.51
C ILE A 19 1.31 -15.34 -4.56
N TYR A 20 0.57 -16.45 -4.61
CA TYR A 20 -0.53 -16.71 -3.68
C TYR A 20 -0.08 -16.66 -2.22
N TRP A 21 1.02 -17.33 -1.88
CA TRP A 21 1.60 -17.29 -0.54
C TRP A 21 2.05 -15.88 -0.14
N CYS A 22 2.64 -15.12 -1.05
CA CYS A 22 2.99 -13.72 -0.81
C CYS A 22 1.74 -12.86 -0.53
N LEU A 23 0.68 -13.02 -1.31
CA LEU A 23 -0.60 -12.34 -1.09
C LEU A 23 -1.21 -12.72 0.26
N ARG A 24 -1.08 -13.99 0.66
CA ARG A 24 -1.52 -14.46 1.97
C ARG A 24 -0.76 -13.78 3.11
N LEU A 25 0.55 -13.60 2.98
CA LEU A 25 1.36 -12.85 3.96
C LEU A 25 0.96 -11.38 4.02
N ILE A 26 0.71 -10.75 2.88
CA ILE A 26 0.23 -9.36 2.83
C ILE A 26 -1.15 -9.25 3.49
N TRP A 27 -2.04 -10.21 3.25
CA TRP A 27 -3.33 -10.28 3.94
C TRP A 27 -3.14 -10.33 5.47
N LEU A 28 -2.24 -11.16 5.98
CA LEU A 28 -1.94 -11.21 7.41
C LEU A 28 -1.40 -9.87 7.92
N LEU A 29 -0.52 -9.22 7.16
CA LEU A 29 0.04 -7.90 7.50
C LEU A 29 -1.04 -6.82 7.69
N PHE A 30 -2.07 -6.82 6.85
CA PHE A 30 -3.17 -5.85 6.90
C PHE A 30 -4.26 -6.20 7.91
N PHE A 31 -4.65 -7.47 7.99
CA PHE A 31 -5.88 -7.89 8.69
C PHE A 31 -5.63 -8.68 9.97
N GLN A 32 -4.39 -9.10 10.26
CA GLN A 32 -4.08 -9.93 11.43
C GLN A 32 -2.82 -9.44 12.16
N SER A 33 -3.00 -8.50 13.08
CA SER A 33 -1.91 -7.84 13.82
C SER A 33 -1.28 -8.65 14.97
N GLY A 34 -1.68 -9.90 15.17
CA GLY A 34 -1.23 -10.72 16.30
C GLY A 34 0.03 -11.57 16.08
N SER A 35 0.60 -11.57 14.87
CA SER A 35 1.78 -12.38 14.55
C SER A 35 3.08 -11.61 14.82
N LEU A 36 4.07 -12.28 15.41
CA LEU A 36 5.41 -11.73 15.62
C LEU A 36 6.04 -11.27 14.29
N TRP A 37 5.81 -12.01 13.21
CA TRP A 37 6.26 -11.62 11.87
C TRP A 37 5.62 -10.30 11.42
N VAL A 38 4.33 -10.08 11.71
CA VAL A 38 3.64 -8.83 11.37
C VAL A 38 4.19 -7.66 12.19
N ALA A 39 4.45 -7.86 13.48
CA ALA A 39 5.05 -6.84 14.34
C ALA A 39 6.46 -6.47 13.85
N TRP A 40 7.31 -7.47 13.56
CA TRP A 40 8.64 -7.27 13.00
C TRP A 40 8.59 -6.55 11.67
N PHE A 41 7.74 -6.98 10.73
CA PHE A 41 7.65 -6.37 9.41
C PHE A 41 7.22 -4.90 9.50
N ARG A 42 6.27 -4.58 10.38
CA ARG A 42 5.83 -3.21 10.60
C ARG A 42 6.97 -2.34 11.16
N ASN A 43 7.73 -2.84 12.12
CA ASN A 43 8.81 -2.05 12.74
C ASN A 43 10.01 -1.89 11.79
N GLU A 44 10.54 -3.00 11.28
CA GLU A 44 11.81 -3.00 10.54
C GLU A 44 11.68 -2.58 9.07
N VAL A 45 10.53 -2.86 8.45
CA VAL A 45 10.32 -2.59 7.01
C VAL A 45 9.46 -1.34 6.82
N LEU A 46 8.46 -1.12 7.68
CA LEU A 46 7.47 -0.06 7.52
C LEU A 46 7.61 1.10 8.52
N ASP A 47 8.67 1.12 9.32
CA ASP A 47 8.95 2.21 10.27
C ASP A 47 7.75 2.49 11.21
N GLY A 48 7.19 1.41 11.76
CA GLY A 48 6.09 1.44 12.73
C GLY A 48 4.69 1.73 12.16
N SER A 49 4.56 2.17 10.90
CA SER A 49 3.28 2.55 10.31
C SER A 49 2.87 1.68 9.12
N LEU A 50 1.71 1.03 9.21
CA LEU A 50 1.20 0.18 8.12
C LEU A 50 1.00 0.96 6.80
N SER A 51 0.60 2.23 6.88
CA SER A 51 0.42 3.10 5.72
C SER A 51 1.72 3.30 4.94
N ASN A 52 2.90 3.09 5.54
CA ASN A 52 4.18 3.16 4.84
C ASN A 52 4.37 2.03 3.82
N TYR A 53 3.58 0.95 3.89
CA TYR A 53 3.62 -0.13 2.90
C TYR A 53 3.41 0.36 1.46
N TRP A 54 2.61 1.41 1.26
CA TRP A 54 2.33 1.96 -0.06
C TRP A 54 3.47 2.81 -0.64
N THR A 55 4.35 3.32 0.22
CA THR A 55 5.41 4.28 -0.16
C THR A 55 6.81 3.70 0.00
N VAL A 56 6.98 2.64 0.79
CA VAL A 56 8.28 2.01 1.05
C VAL A 56 8.92 1.52 -0.25
N LYS A 57 10.23 1.75 -0.37
CA LYS A 57 11.04 1.28 -1.49
C LYS A 57 11.74 -0.02 -1.11
N THR A 58 12.00 -0.87 -2.09
CA THR A 58 12.85 -2.04 -1.87
C THR A 58 14.27 -1.62 -1.48
N SER A 59 14.91 -2.38 -0.61
CA SER A 59 16.25 -2.08 -0.10
C SER A 59 17.08 -3.36 -0.01
N PRO A 60 18.39 -3.33 -0.32
CA PRO A 60 19.28 -4.47 -0.07
C PRO A 60 19.34 -4.89 1.40
N LYS A 61 19.00 -3.99 2.33
CA LYS A 61 18.94 -4.28 3.78
C LYS A 61 17.75 -5.17 4.15
N PHE A 62 16.70 -5.17 3.33
CA PHE A 62 15.52 -5.99 3.58
C PHE A 62 15.72 -7.41 3.07
N SER A 63 15.06 -8.37 3.72
CA SER A 63 15.05 -9.75 3.24
C SER A 63 14.48 -9.85 1.83
N TRP A 64 14.90 -10.87 1.09
CA TRP A 64 14.36 -11.13 -0.26
C TRP A 64 12.83 -11.20 -0.27
N LEU A 65 12.25 -11.85 0.74
CA LEU A 65 10.81 -11.95 0.91
C LEU A 65 10.19 -10.57 1.12
N ALA A 66 10.74 -9.74 2.01
CA ALA A 66 10.21 -8.40 2.25
C ALA A 66 10.22 -7.55 0.98
N ASN A 67 11.32 -7.55 0.23
CA ASN A 67 11.40 -6.86 -1.06
C ASN A 67 10.38 -7.41 -2.07
N LYS A 68 10.12 -8.72 -2.07
CA LYS A 68 9.11 -9.32 -2.93
C LYS A 68 7.69 -8.89 -2.55
N LEU A 69 7.37 -8.82 -1.27
CA LEU A 69 6.08 -8.32 -0.78
C LEU A 69 5.87 -6.85 -1.13
N ILE A 70 6.91 -6.01 -1.03
CA ILE A 70 6.87 -4.60 -1.44
C ILE A 70 6.59 -4.47 -2.95
N LYS A 71 7.19 -5.32 -3.79
CA LYS A 71 6.95 -5.31 -5.25
C LYS A 71 5.52 -5.67 -5.63
N LEU A 72 4.81 -6.45 -4.81
CA LEU A 72 3.41 -6.80 -5.03
C LEU A 72 2.42 -5.70 -4.63
N ARG A 73 2.90 -4.56 -4.11
CA ARG A 73 2.04 -3.47 -3.62
C ARG A 73 0.99 -3.04 -4.63
N GLU A 74 1.32 -2.97 -5.92
CA GLU A 74 0.39 -2.47 -6.95
C GLU A 74 -0.79 -3.43 -7.17
N VAL A 75 -0.51 -4.73 -7.13
CA VAL A 75 -1.53 -5.79 -7.20
C VAL A 75 -2.44 -5.74 -5.98
N VAL A 76 -1.85 -5.50 -4.81
CA VAL A 76 -2.59 -5.44 -3.55
C VAL A 76 -3.36 -4.14 -3.42
N PHE A 77 -2.82 -3.01 -3.88
CA PHE A 77 -3.44 -1.70 -3.78
C PHE A 77 -4.79 -1.69 -4.48
N THR A 78 -4.92 -2.33 -5.65
CA THR A 78 -6.21 -2.44 -6.35
C THR A 78 -7.20 -3.38 -5.67
N SER A 79 -6.69 -4.36 -4.91
CA SER A 79 -7.49 -5.42 -4.29
C SER A 79 -7.95 -5.07 -2.86
N ILE A 80 -7.22 -4.22 -2.15
CA ILE A 80 -7.50 -3.82 -0.77
C ILE A 80 -7.95 -2.37 -0.72
N LYS A 81 -9.18 -2.16 -0.23
CA LYS A 81 -9.71 -0.83 0.13
C LYS A 81 -9.61 -0.61 1.63
N MET A 82 -9.16 0.57 2.01
CA MET A 82 -9.14 0.99 3.40
C MET A 82 -10.55 1.41 3.83
N ARG A 83 -11.05 0.80 4.91
CA ARG A 83 -12.28 1.23 5.56
C ARG A 83 -11.94 2.32 6.58
N VAL A 84 -12.43 3.53 6.32
CA VAL A 84 -12.17 4.68 7.20
C VAL A 84 -12.97 4.53 8.49
N GLY A 85 -12.26 4.45 9.62
CA GLY A 85 -12.83 4.52 10.96
C GLY A 85 -12.79 5.96 11.50
N ASN A 86 -12.08 6.17 12.61
CA ASN A 86 -11.87 7.50 13.20
C ASN A 86 -10.88 8.40 12.43
N GLY A 87 -10.35 7.95 11.28
CA GLY A 87 -9.45 8.72 10.42
C GLY A 87 -8.00 8.85 10.89
N ARG A 88 -7.66 8.51 12.14
CA ARG A 88 -6.31 8.76 12.72
C ARG A 88 -5.20 7.93 12.09
N SER A 89 -5.51 6.73 11.65
CA SER A 89 -4.55 5.84 10.99
C SER A 89 -4.64 5.90 9.47
N CYS A 90 -5.48 6.76 8.90
CA CYS A 90 -5.71 6.85 7.46
C CYS A 90 -4.98 8.08 6.91
N ARG A 91 -3.88 7.85 6.19
CA ARG A 91 -3.13 8.91 5.49
C ARG A 91 -3.92 9.38 4.28
N PHE A 92 -4.18 10.69 4.23
CA PHE A 92 -5.05 11.30 3.23
C PHE A 92 -4.57 11.07 1.79
N TRP A 93 -3.27 11.22 1.55
CA TRP A 93 -2.70 11.21 0.21
C TRP A 93 -2.48 9.81 -0.39
N ILE A 94 -2.05 8.87 0.46
CA ILE A 94 -1.41 7.64 -0.02
C ILE A 94 -2.24 6.38 0.27
N ASP A 95 -3.11 6.39 1.28
CA ASP A 95 -3.94 5.21 1.59
C ASP A 95 -5.11 5.06 0.61
N ASN A 96 -5.49 3.81 0.30
CA ASN A 96 -6.59 3.51 -0.63
C ASN A 96 -7.98 3.63 0.04
N TRP A 97 -8.33 4.81 0.53
CA TRP A 97 -9.64 5.07 1.15
C TRP A 97 -10.63 5.73 0.17
N SER A 98 -10.13 6.35 -0.89
CA SER A 98 -10.96 7.10 -1.85
C SER A 98 -11.50 6.20 -2.98
N PRO A 99 -12.54 6.62 -3.71
CA PRO A 99 -12.95 5.94 -4.94
C PRO A 99 -11.86 5.99 -6.02
N PHE A 100 -10.94 6.95 -5.96
CA PHE A 100 -9.87 7.19 -6.95
C PHE A 100 -8.53 6.53 -6.60
N GLY A 101 -8.47 5.75 -5.51
CA GLY A 101 -7.22 5.18 -5.02
C GLY A 101 -6.39 6.22 -4.25
N SER A 102 -5.08 6.24 -4.51
CA SER A 102 -4.17 7.23 -3.94
C SER A 102 -4.46 8.60 -4.54
N LEU A 103 -4.85 9.54 -3.70
CA LEU A 103 -5.09 10.93 -4.10
C LEU A 103 -3.80 11.63 -4.54
N GLU A 104 -2.64 11.22 -4.02
CA GLU A 104 -1.34 11.69 -4.49
C GLU A 104 -1.15 11.36 -5.97
N ARG A 105 -1.38 10.11 -6.35
CA ARG A 105 -1.26 9.68 -7.75
C ARG A 105 -2.35 10.31 -8.63
N TYR A 106 -3.57 10.42 -8.12
CA TYR A 106 -4.71 10.91 -8.89
C TYR A 106 -4.68 12.43 -9.11
N LEU A 107 -4.52 13.21 -8.04
CA LEU A 107 -4.58 14.68 -8.08
C LEU A 107 -3.23 15.30 -8.40
N LEU A 108 -2.17 14.81 -7.74
CA LEU A 108 -0.86 15.45 -7.82
C LEU A 108 -0.02 14.90 -8.97
N ARG A 109 -0.36 13.74 -9.55
CA ARG A 109 0.42 13.08 -10.61
C ARG A 109 1.92 12.96 -10.27
N GLY A 110 2.25 12.85 -8.97
CA GLY A 110 3.62 12.81 -8.47
C GLY A 110 4.29 14.16 -8.21
N SER A 111 3.57 15.28 -8.33
CA SER A 111 4.07 16.61 -7.94
C SER A 111 3.87 16.84 -6.43
N SER A 112 4.96 17.05 -5.69
CA SER A 112 4.86 17.42 -4.26
C SER A 112 4.44 18.88 -4.05
N GLU A 113 4.40 19.66 -5.13
CA GLU A 113 4.28 21.10 -5.08
C GLU A 113 2.83 21.50 -5.28
N ARG A 114 2.29 22.29 -4.32
CA ARG A 114 0.98 22.97 -4.34
C ARG A 114 -0.21 22.25 -3.70
N SER A 115 0.03 21.33 -2.77
CA SER A 115 -1.05 20.98 -1.85
C SER A 115 -0.99 21.86 -0.60
N GLY A 116 -2.10 22.52 -0.25
CA GLY A 116 -2.25 23.21 1.04
C GLY A 116 -2.35 22.26 2.25
N ILE A 117 -2.19 20.96 2.01
CA ILE A 117 -2.37 19.87 2.97
C ILE A 117 -1.04 19.13 3.10
N SER A 118 -0.60 18.88 4.33
CA SER A 118 0.62 18.11 4.60
C SER A 118 0.58 16.72 3.95
N GLN A 119 1.73 16.24 3.46
CA GLN A 119 1.86 14.88 2.90
C GLN A 119 1.64 13.78 3.95
N SER A 120 1.92 14.08 5.22
CA SER A 120 1.67 13.19 6.34
C SER A 120 0.25 13.31 6.93
N ALA A 121 -0.59 14.20 6.40
CA ALA A 121 -1.89 14.51 6.99
C ALA A 121 -2.80 13.27 7.06
N THR A 122 -3.47 13.13 8.20
CA THR A 122 -4.46 12.07 8.41
C THR A 122 -5.88 12.55 8.07
N LEU A 123 -6.79 11.62 7.78
CA LEU A 123 -8.19 11.99 7.53
C LEU A 123 -8.83 12.65 8.74
N SER A 124 -8.44 12.29 9.96
CA SER A 124 -8.98 12.92 11.17
C SER A 124 -8.59 14.38 11.33
N GLU A 125 -7.45 14.79 10.79
CA GLU A 125 -7.01 16.19 10.82
C GLU A 125 -7.79 17.05 9.81
N LEU A 126 -8.22 16.43 8.71
CA LEU A 126 -8.84 17.14 7.59
C LEU A 126 -10.36 17.02 7.55
N CYS A 127 -10.95 16.01 8.17
CA CYS A 127 -12.38 15.76 8.14
C CYS A 127 -12.90 15.46 9.54
N VAL A 128 -13.61 16.42 10.12
CA VAL A 128 -14.25 16.29 11.44
C VAL A 128 -15.76 16.25 11.23
N VAL A 129 -16.38 15.09 11.52
CA VAL A 129 -17.84 14.89 11.43
C VAL A 129 -18.38 15.25 10.03
N GLY A 130 -17.70 14.78 8.97
CA GLY A 130 -18.10 15.00 7.58
C GLY A 130 -17.84 16.41 7.04
N ARG A 131 -17.26 17.32 7.85
CA ARG A 131 -16.84 18.65 7.42
C ARG A 131 -15.35 18.66 7.13
N TRP A 132 -15.01 19.07 5.92
CA TRP A 132 -13.63 19.22 5.48
C TRP A 132 -13.04 20.53 6.03
N ALA A 133 -12.00 20.42 6.85
CA ALA A 133 -11.21 21.53 7.37
C ALA A 133 -10.14 21.96 6.34
N LEU A 134 -10.56 22.13 5.08
CA LEU A 134 -9.69 22.63 4.04
C LEU A 134 -9.67 24.16 4.14
N SER A 135 -8.50 24.72 4.42
CA SER A 135 -8.31 26.16 4.29
C SER A 135 -8.74 26.58 2.87
N PRO A 136 -9.55 27.63 2.71
CA PRO A 136 -9.92 28.10 1.37
C PRO A 136 -8.64 28.37 0.59
N CYS A 137 -8.47 27.64 -0.51
CA CYS A 137 -7.34 27.84 -1.41
C CYS A 137 -7.31 29.31 -1.81
N LYS A 138 -6.26 30.04 -1.43
CA LYS A 138 -6.00 31.37 -1.96
C LYS A 138 -5.63 31.19 -3.43
N ILE A 139 -6.61 31.30 -4.31
CA ILE A 139 -6.38 31.46 -5.74
C ILE A 139 -5.68 32.82 -5.89
N ARG A 140 -4.43 32.81 -6.33
CA ARG A 140 -3.72 34.01 -6.77
C ARG A 140 -3.51 33.92 -8.27
#